data_AF-Q75PH3-F1
#
_entry.id   AF-Q75PH3-F1
#
_cell.length_a   1.000
_cell.length_b   1.000
_cell.length_c   1.000
_cell.angle_alpha   90.00
_cell.angle_beta   90.00
_cell.angle_gamma   90.00
#
_symmetry.space_group_name_H-M   'P 1'
#
loop_
_entity.id
_entity.type
_entity.pdbx_description
1 polymer ?
#
loop_
_entity_poly.entity_id
_entity_poly.type
_entity_poly.pdbx_seq_one_letter_code
_entity_poly.pdbx_strand_id
1 'polypeptide(L)'
;MKLLVVVVLGLVVLAAARPSDIIDIEEDHLEHEQEGVPGTAVEGEYSWVAPDGNEYKVKYVADHLGYRVLEDNVVPEVPELEDY
;
A
#
# COMPACT_ATOMS: atom_id res chain seq x y z
N MET A 1 35.90 18.22 11.79
CA MET A 1 34.83 18.65 10.86
C MET A 1 34.61 17.68 9.68
N LYS A 2 35.65 17.28 8.91
CA LYS A 2 35.50 16.42 7.72
C LYS A 2 35.00 14.99 7.99
N LEU A 3 35.45 14.35 9.07
CA LEU A 3 35.04 12.99 9.44
C LEU A 3 33.56 12.93 9.89
N LEU A 4 33.09 13.96 10.59
CA LEU A 4 31.73 14.04 11.11
C LEU A 4 30.70 14.22 9.98
N VAL A 5 31.05 14.97 8.94
CA VAL A 5 30.22 15.11 7.72
C VAL A 5 30.10 13.79 6.96
N VAL A 6 31.16 12.99 6.88
CA VAL A 6 31.12 11.66 6.23
C VAL A 6 30.27 10.66 7.03
N VAL A 7 30.33 10.69 8.36
CA VAL A 7 29.49 9.83 9.21
C VAL A 7 28.02 10.22 9.12
N VAL A 8 27.71 11.52 9.12
CA VAL A 8 26.33 12.01 8.96
C VAL A 8 25.80 11.68 7.56
N LEU A 9 26.58 11.88 6.50
CA LEU A 9 26.20 11.49 5.14
C LEU A 9 26.01 9.98 5.02
N GLY A 10 26.89 9.17 5.64
CA GLY A 10 26.75 7.71 5.67
C GLY A 10 25.49 7.23 6.39
N LEU A 11 25.10 7.90 7.48
CA LEU A 11 23.87 7.59 8.21
C LEU A 11 22.60 8.00 7.46
N VAL A 12 22.64 9.11 6.71
CA VAL A 12 21.53 9.54 5.85
C VAL A 12 21.30 8.54 4.70
N VAL A 13 22.37 8.00 4.11
CA VAL A 13 22.27 6.99 3.04
C VAL A 13 21.69 5.67 3.55
N LEU A 14 22.02 5.24 4.78
CA LEU A 14 21.48 4.01 5.36
C LEU A 14 19.96 4.07 5.63
N ALA A 15 19.39 5.26 5.85
CA ALA A 15 17.97 5.42 6.09
C ALA A 15 17.13 5.32 4.81
N ALA A 16 17.69 5.72 3.66
CA ALA A 16 17.00 5.79 2.37
C ALA A 16 17.03 4.48 1.56
N ALA A 17 17.83 3.49 1.97
CA ALA A 17 18.06 2.25 1.21
C ALA A 17 17.25 1.05 1.74
N ARG A 18 16.10 1.27 2.37
CA ARG A 18 15.22 0.16 2.80
C ARG A 18 14.29 -0.14 1.62
N PRO A 19 14.42 -1.27 0.91
CA PRO A 19 13.33 -1.73 0.07
C PRO A 19 12.21 -2.16 1.02
N SER A 20 11.26 -1.26 1.30
CA SER A 20 10.05 -1.60 2.07
C SER A 20 9.06 -2.38 1.21
N ASP A 21 9.18 -2.26 -0.12
CA ASP A 21 8.23 -2.80 -1.07
C ASP A 21 8.55 -4.26 -1.39
N ILE A 22 7.60 -5.13 -1.07
CA ILE A 22 7.57 -6.56 -1.40
C ILE A 22 7.03 -6.75 -2.83
N ILE A 23 6.05 -5.93 -3.20
CA ILE A 23 5.42 -5.89 -4.52
C ILE A 23 5.31 -4.42 -4.88
N ASP A 24 5.76 -4.09 -6.08
CA ASP A 24 5.59 -2.79 -6.73
C ASP A 24 5.35 -3.07 -8.21
N ILE A 25 4.08 -2.97 -8.62
CA ILE A 25 3.63 -3.20 -9.98
C ILE A 25 2.90 -1.94 -10.43
N GLU A 26 3.40 -1.33 -11.49
CA GLU A 26 2.79 -0.19 -12.17
C GLU A 26 2.58 -0.54 -13.65
N GLU A 27 1.32 -0.68 -14.05
CA GLU A 27 0.88 -0.88 -15.43
C GLU A 27 -0.17 0.20 -15.77
N ASP A 28 -0.47 0.41 -17.05
CA ASP A 28 -1.30 1.54 -17.55
C ASP A 28 -2.66 1.73 -16.82
N HIS A 29 -3.26 0.64 -16.37
CA HIS A 29 -4.55 0.64 -15.68
C HIS A 29 -4.58 -0.24 -14.43
N LEU A 30 -3.40 -0.57 -13.87
CA LEU A 30 -3.29 -1.42 -12.70
C LEU A 30 -2.07 -1.02 -11.88
N GLU A 31 -2.29 -0.79 -10.59
CA GLU A 31 -1.21 -0.58 -9.63
C GLU A 31 -1.35 -1.58 -8.48
N HIS A 32 -0.24 -2.10 -7.97
CA HIS A 32 -0.21 -2.93 -6.77
C HIS A 32 1.07 -2.67 -5.99
N GLU A 33 0.92 -2.10 -4.79
CA GLU A 33 1.99 -1.89 -3.82
C GLU A 33 1.75 -2.75 -2.57
N GLN A 34 2.82 -3.33 -2.03
CA GLN A 34 2.76 -4.06 -0.77
C GLN A 34 4.05 -3.88 0.02
N GLU A 35 3.93 -3.53 1.30
CA GLU A 35 5.04 -3.40 2.22
C GLU A 35 4.95 -4.40 3.39
N GLY A 36 6.09 -4.66 4.05
CA GLY A 36 6.15 -5.39 5.32
C GLY A 36 7.03 -6.64 5.30
N VAL A 37 6.60 -7.71 5.95
CA VAL A 37 7.32 -9.00 6.00
C VAL A 37 6.49 -10.09 5.31
N PRO A 38 6.92 -10.57 4.13
CA PRO A 38 6.21 -11.62 3.40
C PRO A 38 5.94 -12.85 4.27
N GLY A 39 4.71 -13.36 4.22
CA GLY A 39 4.28 -14.52 5.00
C GLY A 39 4.12 -14.28 6.51
N THR A 40 4.30 -13.05 7.00
CA THR A 40 4.13 -12.70 8.42
C THR A 40 3.09 -11.61 8.61
N ALA A 41 3.35 -10.41 8.09
CA ALA A 41 2.47 -9.25 8.21
C ALA A 41 2.79 -8.28 7.07
N VAL A 42 1.82 -8.01 6.22
CA VAL A 42 1.93 -7.08 5.11
C VAL A 42 0.74 -6.13 5.09
N GLU A 43 1.00 -4.91 4.66
CA GLU A 43 -0.01 -3.93 4.27
C GLU A 43 0.15 -3.68 2.78
N GLY A 44 -0.95 -3.46 2.08
CA GLY A 44 -0.88 -3.18 0.66
C GLY A 44 -2.12 -2.53 0.12
N GLU A 45 -1.99 -2.07 -1.10
CA GLU A 45 -3.08 -1.54 -1.89
C GLU A 45 -2.97 -1.99 -3.34
N TYR A 46 -4.12 -2.18 -3.97
CA TYR A 46 -4.19 -2.37 -5.41
C TYR A 46 -5.30 -1.51 -5.99
N SER A 47 -5.07 -1.00 -7.19
CA SER A 47 -6.05 -0.23 -7.96
C SER A 47 -6.14 -0.72 -9.40
N TRP A 48 -7.29 -0.47 -10.02
CA TRP A 48 -7.48 -0.70 -11.45
C TRP A 48 -8.53 0.22 -12.04
N VAL A 49 -8.42 0.53 -13.34
CA VAL A 49 -9.46 1.21 -14.10
C VAL A 49 -10.34 0.17 -14.80
N ALA A 50 -11.64 0.12 -14.47
CA ALA A 50 -12.55 -0.84 -15.07
C ALA A 50 -13.12 -0.34 -16.42
N PRO A 51 -13.82 -1.20 -17.19
CA PRO A 51 -14.36 -0.82 -18.50
C PRO A 51 -15.40 0.32 -18.49
N ASP A 52 -15.97 0.64 -17.32
CA ASP A 52 -16.85 1.79 -17.11
C ASP A 52 -16.09 3.12 -16.99
N GLY A 53 -14.76 3.08 -16.98
CA GLY A 53 -13.87 4.23 -16.82
C GLY A 53 -13.64 4.65 -15.37
N ASN A 54 -14.22 3.95 -14.40
CA ASN A 54 -14.02 4.24 -12.98
C ASN A 54 -12.77 3.53 -12.45
N GLU A 55 -12.04 4.23 -11.60
CA GLU A 55 -10.94 3.63 -10.83
C GLU A 55 -11.48 3.01 -9.55
N TYR A 56 -11.08 1.77 -9.33
CA TYR A 56 -11.37 1.00 -8.14
C TYR A 56 -10.09 0.76 -7.37
N LYS A 57 -10.17 0.85 -6.04
CA LYS A 57 -9.04 0.71 -5.12
C LYS A 57 -9.45 -0.11 -3.91
N VAL A 58 -8.52 -0.94 -3.43
CA VAL A 58 -8.65 -1.69 -2.19
C VAL A 58 -7.37 -1.52 -1.38
N LYS A 59 -7.51 -1.13 -0.11
CA LYS A 59 -6.44 -1.13 0.89
C LYS A 59 -6.67 -2.25 1.89
N TYR A 60 -5.61 -2.97 2.22
CA TYR A 60 -5.73 -4.16 3.06
C TYR A 60 -4.57 -4.36 4.03
N VAL A 61 -4.82 -5.23 5.01
CA VAL A 61 -3.82 -5.83 5.89
C VAL A 61 -3.93 -7.35 5.81
N ALA A 62 -2.79 -8.03 5.76
CA ALA A 62 -2.71 -9.48 5.80
C ALA A 62 -1.66 -9.94 6.81
N ASP A 63 -2.11 -10.61 7.88
CA ASP A 63 -1.28 -11.03 9.01
C ASP A 63 -1.81 -12.33 9.64
N HIS A 64 -1.40 -12.63 10.88
CA HIS A 64 -1.85 -13.81 11.62
C HIS A 64 -3.36 -13.86 11.91
N LEU A 65 -4.09 -12.74 11.75
CA LEU A 65 -5.54 -12.67 11.85
C LEU A 65 -6.23 -12.83 10.47
N GLY A 66 -5.47 -13.15 9.41
CA GLY A 66 -5.96 -13.33 8.04
C GLY A 66 -5.88 -12.07 7.19
N TYR A 67 -6.62 -12.06 6.08
CA TYR A 67 -6.73 -10.92 5.17
C TYR A 67 -7.97 -10.09 5.52
N ARG A 68 -7.82 -8.77 5.60
CA ARG A 68 -8.92 -7.84 5.90
C ARG A 68 -8.79 -6.58 5.04
N VAL A 69 -9.89 -6.17 4.45
CA VAL A 69 -10.02 -4.89 3.76
C VAL A 69 -10.18 -3.80 4.81
N LEU A 70 -9.41 -2.73 4.66
CA LEU A 70 -9.46 -1.54 5.52
C LEU A 70 -10.31 -0.46 4.87
N GLU A 71 -10.18 -0.31 3.56
CA GLU A 71 -10.87 0.69 2.75
C GLU A 71 -11.02 0.16 1.33
N ASP A 72 -12.19 0.37 0.74
CA ASP A 72 -12.43 0.12 -0.68
C ASP A 72 -13.54 1.02 -1.22
N ASN A 73 -13.55 1.21 -2.53
CA ASN A 73 -14.66 1.81 -3.28
C ASN A 73 -15.32 0.81 -4.25
N VAL A 74 -15.11 -0.48 -4.00
CA VAL A 74 -15.53 -1.58 -4.89
C VAL A 74 -16.92 -2.06 -4.50
N VAL A 75 -17.19 -2.09 -3.20
CA VAL A 75 -18.48 -2.51 -2.66
C VAL A 75 -19.42 -1.30 -2.67
N PRO A 76 -20.63 -1.41 -3.25
CA PRO A 76 -21.58 -0.32 -3.24
C PRO A 76 -21.98 0.03 -1.80
N GLU A 77 -22.02 1.32 -1.50
CA GLU A 77 -22.54 1.80 -0.23
C GLU A 77 -23.99 1.34 -0.05
N VAL A 78 -24.28 0.78 1.12
CA VAL A 78 -25.65 0.44 1.48
C VAL A 78 -26.41 1.75 1.62
N PRO A 79 -27.54 1.95 0.92
CA PRO A 79 -28.33 3.16 1.08
C PRO A 79 -28.72 3.31 2.55
N GLU A 80 -28.48 4.49 3.12
CA GLU A 80 -29.05 4.89 4.41
C GLU A 80 -30.55 4.60 4.34
N LEU A 81 -31.05 3.76 5.25
CA LEU A 81 -32.49 3.55 5.33
C LEU A 81 -33.09 4.90 5.73
N GLU A 82 -33.83 5.54 4.84
CA GLU A 82 -34.68 6.66 5.23
C GLU A 82 -35.60 6.13 6.34
N ASP A 83 -35.44 6.68 7.55
CA ASP A 83 -36.32 6.37 8.68
C ASP A 83 -37.77 6.66 8.26
N TYR A 84 -38.53 5.61 7.97
CA TYR A 84 -39.94 5.66 7.57
C TYR A 84 -40.86 6.13 8.70
#